data_AF-A0A927SWH7-F1
#
_entry.id   AF-A0A927SWH7-F1
#
_cell.length_a   1.000
_cell.length_b   1.000
_cell.length_c   1.000
_cell.angle_alpha   90.00
_cell.angle_beta   90.00
_cell.angle_gamma   90.00
#
_symmetry.space_group_name_H-M   'P 1'
#
loop_
_entity.id
_entity.type
_entity.pdbx_description
1 polymer ?
#
loop_
_entity_poly.entity_id
_entity_poly.type
_entity_poly.pdbx_seq_one_letter_code
_entity_poly.pdbx_strand_id
1 'polypeptide(L)'
;MAFFETDNPQLKEAFDWATQKIKTWVQPAGKIGPVNEGLSPDAEYIPCFVAGHKTRTCFFSRDYVHSVYGAEFMGLKEECYHMMRAFAQSAWKSRNYYAIWAINFDGITPHRGDYFTEDRFVREIPAQFELVESAYRQYLWTGDERYISDEMFEFYTHIMVDFVNIYDTDGNGIPEGVGDMEDGYATYDERIDARLPQGTLYFEAGDAIGCQYQAMLAYAGFCKARGDMNAYAEWCDKAAALKKYFNEEWSVIDGDKDGVYAHAIDLCDHTKKYSGFAVETSVLMPLKLVTEPGPRNDKYLDLIDAGQGTGIGFPGASNNIEGYTYYPELYFLYDRIDTAWKWMKYILNTRHLPHESPRQGPNGNYPEISFNVVAHTVQGMMGVDVNVPEGKISTFSRLPDEVKYVILNEYEIGKNKLSIMHYGRNISYLTNHDGEDIEWTAYFAGDHDVLMVDAVPTKALHTKINGVDVSFVTVKVKQNYCITVNVPYDI
;
A
#
# COMPACT_ATOMS: atom_id res chain seq x y z
N MET A 1 12.75 20.27 2.92
CA MET A 1 12.11 19.30 3.85
C MET A 1 10.81 19.94 4.29
N ALA A 2 9.68 19.29 3.98
CA ALA A 2 8.37 19.82 4.29
C ALA A 2 8.20 20.05 5.79
N PHE A 3 7.49 21.11 6.15
CA PHE A 3 7.17 21.42 7.53
C PHE A 3 5.81 20.82 7.87
N PHE A 4 5.75 19.95 8.87
CA PHE A 4 4.50 19.36 9.35
C PHE A 4 4.07 20.06 10.64
N GLU A 5 2.83 20.54 10.68
CA GLU A 5 2.24 21.18 11.86
C GLU A 5 0.87 20.57 12.19
N THR A 6 0.56 20.49 13.48
CA THR A 6 -0.74 20.06 13.98
C THR A 6 -0.91 20.55 15.43
N ASP A 7 -2.15 20.69 15.89
CA ASP A 7 -2.45 20.93 17.30
C ASP A 7 -2.31 19.67 18.17
N ASN A 8 -2.24 18.48 17.56
CA ASN A 8 -2.11 17.23 18.29
C ASN A 8 -0.63 16.90 18.60
N PRO A 9 -0.19 16.98 19.87
CA PRO A 9 1.23 16.80 20.21
C PRO A 9 1.75 15.38 19.95
N GLN A 10 0.90 14.35 20.10
CA GLN A 10 1.29 12.96 19.84
C GLN A 10 1.54 12.74 18.35
N LEU A 11 0.67 13.27 17.49
CA LEU A 11 0.84 13.20 16.03
C LEU A 11 2.07 13.98 15.58
N LYS A 12 2.31 15.18 16.15
CA LYS A 12 3.51 15.98 15.86
C LYS A 12 4.79 15.22 16.23
N GLU A 13 4.86 14.69 17.45
CA GLU A 13 6.01 13.90 17.93
C GLU A 13 6.23 12.68 17.05
N ALA A 14 5.16 11.97 16.68
CA ALA A 14 5.21 10.79 15.84
C ALA A 14 5.77 11.09 14.44
N PHE A 15 5.27 12.15 13.80
CA PHE A 15 5.73 12.56 12.48
C PHE A 15 7.20 13.00 12.50
N ASP A 16 7.60 13.79 13.50
CA ASP A 16 9.01 14.21 13.67
C ASP A 16 9.93 13.01 13.93
N TRP A 17 9.50 12.07 14.77
CA TRP A 17 10.23 10.83 15.02
C TRP A 17 10.38 10.03 13.73
N ALA A 18 9.29 9.82 13.00
CA ALA A 18 9.27 9.00 11.78
C ALA A 18 10.18 9.58 10.69
N THR A 19 10.07 10.88 10.42
CA THR A 19 10.89 11.56 9.41
C THR A 19 12.39 11.52 9.75
N GLN A 20 12.77 11.62 11.03
CA GLN A 20 14.17 11.44 11.44
C GLN A 20 14.60 9.98 11.37
N LYS A 21 13.72 9.05 11.72
CA LYS A 21 13.99 7.62 11.71
C LYS A 21 14.23 7.10 10.29
N ILE A 22 13.44 7.54 9.32
CA ILE A 22 13.59 7.17 7.90
C ILE A 22 15.00 7.46 7.38
N LYS A 23 15.57 8.62 7.71
CA LYS A 23 16.94 9.00 7.30
C LYS A 23 18.01 8.02 7.77
N THR A 24 17.76 7.29 8.85
CA THR A 24 18.70 6.29 9.38
C THR A 24 18.69 4.98 8.59
N TRP A 25 17.67 4.76 7.76
CA TRP A 25 17.54 3.56 6.92
C TRP A 25 18.19 3.73 5.54
N VAL A 26 18.29 4.96 5.06
CA VAL A 26 18.89 5.28 3.75
C VAL A 26 20.35 4.83 3.70
N GLN A 27 20.69 4.09 2.65
CA GLN A 27 22.07 3.76 2.35
C GLN A 27 22.64 4.79 1.36
N PRO A 28 23.80 5.41 1.67
CA PRO A 28 24.42 6.35 0.74
C PRO A 28 24.77 5.65 -0.59
N ALA A 29 24.31 6.19 -1.70
CA ALA A 29 24.68 5.71 -3.03
C ALA A 29 26.21 5.74 -3.21
N GLY A 30 26.76 4.70 -3.83
CA GLY A 30 28.21 4.57 -4.04
C GLY A 30 29.00 4.15 -2.79
N LYS A 31 28.33 3.94 -1.65
CA LYS A 31 28.96 3.35 -0.47
C LYS A 31 29.44 1.94 -0.81
N ILE A 32 30.71 1.66 -0.54
CA ILE A 32 31.23 0.29 -0.53
C ILE A 32 30.91 -0.32 0.83
N GLY A 33 30.24 -1.47 0.84
CA GLY A 33 29.88 -2.14 2.07
C GLY A 33 29.60 -3.63 1.90
N PRO A 34 29.38 -4.33 3.02
CA PRO A 34 29.24 -5.77 3.04
C PRO A 34 28.02 -6.27 2.26
N VAL A 35 28.23 -7.30 1.44
CA VAL A 35 27.17 -8.13 0.87
C VAL A 35 26.98 -9.35 1.78
N ASN A 36 25.72 -9.77 1.97
CA ASN A 36 25.36 -10.89 2.82
C ASN A 36 25.98 -10.75 4.23
N GLU A 37 25.76 -9.61 4.90
CA GLU A 37 26.27 -9.30 6.25
C GLU A 37 27.77 -9.59 6.47
N GLY A 38 28.58 -9.46 5.41
CA GLY A 38 30.04 -9.62 5.45
C GLY A 38 30.54 -11.04 5.16
N LEU A 39 29.68 -11.95 4.69
CA LEU A 39 30.11 -13.28 4.21
C LEU A 39 30.54 -13.28 2.74
N SER A 40 30.29 -12.20 2.02
CA SER A 40 30.70 -12.01 0.64
C SER A 40 31.57 -10.75 0.54
N PRO A 41 32.38 -10.59 -0.52
CA PRO A 41 33.13 -9.38 -0.73
C PRO A 41 32.24 -8.14 -0.68
N ASP A 42 32.80 -7.03 -0.22
CA ASP A 42 32.10 -5.76 -0.26
C ASP A 42 31.77 -5.37 -1.71
N ALA A 43 30.62 -4.72 -1.90
CA ALA A 43 30.17 -4.19 -3.18
C ALA A 43 29.72 -2.75 -3.04
N GLU A 44 29.66 -2.05 -4.17
CA GLU A 44 29.10 -0.71 -4.25
C GLU A 44 27.58 -0.77 -4.13
N TYR A 45 27.00 0.06 -3.26
CA TYR A 45 25.56 0.11 -3.03
C TYR A 45 24.86 1.04 -4.03
N ILE A 46 23.71 0.59 -4.54
CA ILE A 46 22.77 1.43 -5.27
C ILE A 46 22.09 2.43 -4.31
N PRO A 47 21.47 3.52 -4.82
CA PRO A 47 20.51 4.28 -4.03
C PRO A 47 19.43 3.32 -3.50
N CYS A 48 19.35 3.16 -2.18
CA CYS A 48 18.37 2.29 -1.54
C CYS A 48 18.19 2.66 -0.06
N PHE A 49 17.23 2.03 0.59
CA PHE A 49 17.07 2.03 2.03
C PHE A 49 16.88 0.61 2.56
N VAL A 50 17.15 0.43 3.85
CA VAL A 50 16.83 -0.83 4.54
C VAL A 50 15.30 -1.00 4.55
N ALA A 51 14.79 -2.05 3.92
CA ALA A 51 13.39 -2.47 3.99
C ALA A 51 13.35 -3.91 4.50
N GLY A 52 12.89 -4.11 5.74
CA GLY A 52 12.96 -5.39 6.46
C GLY A 52 13.93 -5.38 7.63
N HIS A 53 14.62 -6.50 7.87
CA HIS A 53 15.48 -6.63 9.06
C HIS A 53 16.69 -5.69 9.04
N LYS A 54 16.85 -4.87 10.10
CA LYS A 54 17.90 -3.83 10.17
C LYS A 54 19.32 -4.37 10.21
N THR A 55 19.47 -5.65 10.53
CA THR A 55 20.75 -6.35 10.62
C THR A 55 21.18 -7.01 9.32
N ARG A 56 20.29 -7.08 8.33
CA ARG A 56 20.61 -7.65 7.02
C ARG A 56 21.02 -6.54 6.06
N THR A 57 21.93 -6.85 5.14
CA THR A 57 22.46 -5.90 4.16
C THR A 57 21.63 -5.89 2.88
N CYS A 58 20.31 -5.89 3.02
CA CYS A 58 19.36 -6.06 1.92
C CYS A 58 18.06 -5.28 2.12
N PHE A 59 17.25 -5.27 1.08
CA PHE A 59 15.86 -4.83 1.09
C PHE A 59 14.96 -5.93 0.55
N PHE A 60 13.78 -6.05 1.16
CA PHE A 60 12.79 -7.08 0.92
C PHE A 60 11.65 -6.51 0.08
N SER A 61 11.11 -7.29 -0.86
CA SER A 61 10.08 -6.84 -1.80
C SER A 61 8.80 -6.39 -1.09
N ARG A 62 8.26 -7.20 -0.17
CA ARG A 62 7.10 -6.86 0.67
C ARG A 62 7.33 -5.58 1.48
N ASP A 63 8.41 -5.54 2.24
CA ASP A 63 8.73 -4.37 3.08
C ASP A 63 8.97 -3.10 2.25
N TYR A 64 9.52 -3.25 1.04
CA TYR A 64 9.70 -2.16 0.10
C TYR A 64 8.35 -1.60 -0.35
N VAL A 65 7.44 -2.45 -0.84
CA VAL A 65 6.12 -1.99 -1.34
C VAL A 65 5.28 -1.35 -0.23
N HIS A 66 5.45 -1.76 1.02
CA HIS A 66 4.77 -1.13 2.18
C HIS A 66 5.50 0.11 2.74
N SER A 67 6.72 0.39 2.29
CA SER A 67 7.48 1.58 2.69
C SER A 67 7.49 2.68 1.64
N VAL A 68 7.26 2.33 0.37
CA VAL A 68 7.50 3.20 -0.80
C VAL A 68 6.71 4.51 -0.75
N TYR A 69 5.51 4.51 -0.17
CA TYR A 69 4.69 5.71 -0.03
C TYR A 69 5.31 6.71 0.96
N GLY A 70 5.68 6.23 2.14
CA GLY A 70 6.39 7.04 3.14
C GLY A 70 7.74 7.52 2.61
N ALA A 71 8.41 6.71 1.79
CA ALA A 71 9.70 7.05 1.19
C ALA A 71 9.58 8.18 0.16
N GLU A 72 8.53 8.16 -0.66
CA GLU A 72 8.23 9.26 -1.59
C GLU A 72 8.02 10.58 -0.83
N PHE A 73 7.26 10.55 0.28
CA PHE A 73 7.12 11.70 1.20
C PHE A 73 8.41 12.22 1.82
N MET A 74 9.47 11.43 1.75
CA MET A 74 10.79 11.82 2.23
C MET A 74 11.73 12.24 1.10
N GLY A 75 11.23 12.27 -0.14
CA GLY A 75 12.00 12.61 -1.34
C GLY A 75 12.95 11.52 -1.80
N LEU A 76 12.73 10.26 -1.39
CA LEU A 76 13.60 9.11 -1.69
C LEU A 76 13.33 8.51 -3.08
N LYS A 77 13.12 9.37 -4.08
CA LYS A 77 12.69 9.00 -5.45
C LYS A 77 13.69 8.07 -6.13
N GLU A 78 14.98 8.38 -6.01
CA GLU A 78 16.04 7.56 -6.61
C GLU A 78 16.15 6.20 -5.91
N GLU A 79 16.09 6.17 -4.58
CA GLU A 79 16.08 4.92 -3.82
C GLU A 79 14.88 4.05 -4.20
N CYS A 80 13.68 4.64 -4.26
CA CYS A 80 12.48 3.93 -4.66
C CYS A 80 12.60 3.33 -6.07
N TYR A 81 13.05 4.11 -7.05
CA TYR A 81 13.20 3.64 -8.43
C TYR A 81 14.25 2.53 -8.55
N HIS A 82 15.43 2.72 -7.95
CA HIS A 82 16.51 1.75 -8.07
C HIS A 82 16.19 0.42 -7.37
N MET A 83 15.51 0.45 -6.23
CA MET A 83 15.01 -0.76 -5.56
C MET A 83 13.94 -1.47 -6.41
N MET A 84 12.97 -0.73 -6.96
CA MET A 84 11.94 -1.31 -7.85
C MET A 84 12.57 -1.97 -9.08
N ARG A 85 13.52 -1.27 -9.72
CA ARG A 85 14.23 -1.79 -10.88
C ARG A 85 15.02 -3.05 -10.55
N ALA A 86 15.65 -3.13 -9.38
CA ALA A 86 16.35 -4.34 -8.94
C ALA A 86 15.41 -5.55 -8.87
N PHE A 87 14.20 -5.38 -8.34
CA PHE A 87 13.19 -6.44 -8.34
C PHE A 87 12.75 -6.81 -9.76
N ALA A 88 12.46 -5.82 -10.61
CA ALA A 88 12.10 -6.06 -12.01
C ALA A 88 13.18 -6.86 -12.76
N GLN A 89 14.45 -6.49 -12.56
CA GLN A 89 15.61 -7.19 -13.14
C GLN A 89 15.86 -8.58 -12.56
N SER A 90 15.17 -8.98 -11.50
CA SER A 90 15.32 -10.30 -10.88
C SER A 90 14.26 -11.32 -11.34
N ALA A 91 13.20 -10.85 -12.02
CA ALA A 91 12.09 -11.66 -12.49
C ALA A 91 12.38 -12.38 -13.83
N TRP A 92 13.30 -13.33 -13.80
CA TRP A 92 13.73 -14.05 -15.00
C TRP A 92 12.85 -15.27 -15.32
N LYS A 93 12.84 -15.66 -16.60
CA LYS A 93 12.16 -16.89 -17.05
C LYS A 93 12.63 -18.16 -16.32
N SER A 94 13.90 -18.24 -15.92
CA SER A 94 14.42 -19.39 -15.14
C SER A 94 13.76 -19.56 -13.78
N ARG A 95 13.17 -18.48 -13.24
CA ARG A 95 12.44 -18.43 -11.97
C ARG A 95 10.92 -18.43 -12.17
N ASN A 96 10.44 -18.77 -13.37
CA ASN A 96 9.05 -18.59 -13.77
C ASN A 96 8.55 -17.15 -13.50
N TYR A 97 9.43 -16.16 -13.72
CA TYR A 97 9.15 -14.73 -13.55
C TYR A 97 8.90 -14.25 -12.12
N TYR A 98 9.12 -15.08 -11.09
CA TYR A 98 9.20 -14.55 -9.72
C TYR A 98 10.35 -13.55 -9.59
N ALA A 99 10.03 -12.34 -9.13
CA ALA A 99 11.01 -11.43 -8.57
C ALA A 99 11.53 -11.99 -7.24
N ILE A 100 12.80 -11.72 -6.97
CA ILE A 100 13.49 -12.23 -5.79
C ILE A 100 13.00 -11.48 -4.54
N TRP A 101 12.74 -12.25 -3.49
CA TRP A 101 12.23 -11.73 -2.22
C TRP A 101 13.10 -10.66 -1.58
N ALA A 102 14.41 -10.92 -1.45
CA ALA A 102 15.36 -10.02 -0.80
C ALA A 102 16.63 -9.87 -1.63
N ILE A 103 17.01 -8.62 -1.90
CA ILE A 103 18.18 -8.26 -2.72
C ILE A 103 19.13 -7.43 -1.86
N ASN A 104 20.43 -7.75 -1.92
CA ASN A 104 21.44 -6.97 -1.20
C ASN A 104 21.48 -5.52 -1.69
N PHE A 105 22.09 -4.62 -0.90
CA PHE A 105 22.20 -3.20 -1.25
C PHE A 105 23.00 -2.90 -2.54
N ASP A 106 23.66 -3.90 -3.13
CA ASP A 106 24.26 -3.80 -4.46
C ASP A 106 23.22 -3.84 -5.60
N GLY A 107 21.96 -4.15 -5.28
CA GLY A 107 20.84 -4.19 -6.22
C GLY A 107 20.86 -5.38 -7.18
N ILE A 108 21.78 -6.34 -6.98
CA ILE A 108 21.99 -7.44 -7.93
C ILE A 108 22.01 -8.78 -7.21
N THR A 109 22.69 -8.86 -6.06
CA THR A 109 22.94 -10.15 -5.41
C THR A 109 21.75 -10.57 -4.55
N PRO A 110 21.09 -11.72 -4.83
CA PRO A 110 20.04 -12.26 -3.97
C PRO A 110 20.58 -12.49 -2.56
N HIS A 111 19.79 -12.16 -1.54
CA HIS A 111 20.23 -12.34 -0.17
C HIS A 111 20.27 -13.83 0.19
N ARG A 112 21.43 -14.33 0.63
CA ARG A 112 21.65 -15.77 0.85
C ARG A 112 20.73 -16.43 1.88
N GLY A 113 20.09 -15.61 2.73
CA GLY A 113 19.17 -16.08 3.76
C GLY A 113 17.84 -16.57 3.19
N ASP A 114 17.51 -16.12 1.99
CA ASP A 114 16.18 -16.27 1.38
C ASP A 114 16.28 -16.83 -0.06
N TYR A 115 17.52 -17.05 -0.54
CA TYR A 115 17.82 -17.57 -1.87
C TYR A 115 18.86 -18.69 -1.80
N PHE A 116 18.50 -19.90 -2.23
CA PHE A 116 19.38 -21.08 -2.18
C PHE A 116 19.76 -21.56 -3.58
N THR A 117 18.79 -21.71 -4.47
CA THR A 117 18.96 -22.07 -5.89
C THR A 117 17.89 -21.38 -6.74
N GLU A 118 18.01 -21.43 -8.06
CA GLU A 118 16.97 -20.90 -8.99
C GLU A 118 15.61 -21.59 -8.82
N ASP A 119 15.58 -22.83 -8.30
CA ASP A 119 14.33 -23.59 -8.08
C ASP A 119 13.82 -23.48 -6.63
N ARG A 120 14.63 -22.95 -5.72
CA ARG A 120 14.36 -22.94 -4.26
C ARG A 120 14.81 -21.64 -3.62
N PHE A 121 13.85 -20.75 -3.39
CA PHE A 121 14.01 -19.45 -2.77
C PHE A 121 12.65 -18.95 -2.30
N VAL A 122 12.64 -17.97 -1.40
CA VAL A 122 11.41 -17.38 -0.87
C VAL A 122 10.59 -16.75 -2.00
N ARG A 123 9.34 -17.17 -2.13
CA ARG A 123 8.40 -16.79 -3.19
C ARG A 123 6.99 -16.63 -2.63
N GLU A 124 6.47 -15.42 -2.75
CA GLU A 124 5.10 -15.10 -2.40
C GLU A 124 4.41 -14.51 -3.63
N ILE A 125 3.26 -15.08 -3.98
CA ILE A 125 2.40 -14.61 -5.06
C ILE A 125 1.97 -13.14 -4.87
N PRO A 126 1.45 -12.70 -3.69
CA PRO A 126 0.97 -11.33 -3.55
C PRO A 126 2.05 -10.27 -3.76
N ALA A 127 3.31 -10.56 -3.40
CA ALA A 127 4.45 -9.66 -3.61
C ALA A 127 4.68 -9.31 -5.07
N GLN A 128 4.44 -10.25 -5.99
CA GLN A 128 4.64 -10.01 -7.41
C GLN A 128 3.66 -8.95 -7.93
N PHE A 129 2.42 -9.03 -7.48
CA PHE A 129 1.37 -8.09 -7.86
C PHE A 129 1.54 -6.72 -7.21
N GLU A 130 1.90 -6.67 -5.92
CA GLU A 130 2.16 -5.38 -5.27
C GLU A 130 3.35 -4.63 -5.88
N LEU A 131 4.36 -5.33 -6.40
CA LEU A 131 5.44 -4.69 -7.16
C LEU A 131 4.92 -3.92 -8.38
N VAL A 132 3.93 -4.47 -9.11
CA VAL A 132 3.29 -3.81 -10.25
C VAL A 132 2.43 -2.62 -9.78
N GLU A 133 1.62 -2.82 -8.75
CA GLU A 133 0.79 -1.77 -8.14
C GLU A 133 1.62 -0.59 -7.64
N SER A 134 2.64 -0.87 -6.81
CA SER A 134 3.52 0.15 -6.25
C SER A 134 4.28 0.90 -7.32
N ALA A 135 4.75 0.22 -8.38
CA ALA A 135 5.42 0.90 -9.48
C ALA A 135 4.50 1.88 -10.21
N TYR A 136 3.24 1.52 -10.47
CA TYR A 136 2.28 2.43 -11.10
C TYR A 136 1.96 3.61 -10.18
N ARG A 137 1.82 3.35 -8.87
CA ARG A 137 1.59 4.42 -7.90
C ARG A 137 2.79 5.36 -7.80
N GLN A 138 4.02 4.86 -7.86
CA GLN A 138 5.21 5.70 -7.95
C GLN A 138 5.20 6.56 -9.22
N TYR A 139 4.82 6.01 -10.38
CA TYR A 139 4.62 6.80 -11.60
C TYR A 139 3.60 7.92 -11.42
N LEU A 140 2.42 7.63 -10.83
CA LEU A 140 1.39 8.64 -10.58
C LEU A 140 1.87 9.74 -9.62
N TRP A 141 2.64 9.38 -8.60
CA TRP A 141 3.10 10.30 -7.56
C TRP A 141 4.29 11.17 -7.97
N THR A 142 5.14 10.66 -8.85
CA THR A 142 6.39 11.34 -9.24
C THR A 142 6.33 11.94 -10.63
N GLY A 143 5.52 11.36 -11.53
CA GLY A 143 5.61 11.60 -12.96
C GLY A 143 6.88 11.04 -13.61
N ASP A 144 7.60 10.15 -12.93
CA ASP A 144 8.87 9.60 -13.42
C ASP A 144 8.64 8.59 -14.54
N GLU A 145 8.94 9.01 -15.77
CA GLU A 145 8.75 8.21 -16.98
C GLU A 145 9.59 6.92 -17.01
N ARG A 146 10.60 6.76 -16.12
CA ARG A 146 11.36 5.51 -16.05
C ARG A 146 10.48 4.31 -15.68
N TYR A 147 9.41 4.52 -14.90
CA TYR A 147 8.43 3.48 -14.59
C TYR A 147 7.60 3.04 -15.80
N ILE A 148 7.47 3.86 -16.84
CA ILE A 148 6.76 3.49 -18.08
C ILE A 148 7.71 3.11 -19.21
N SER A 149 9.00 2.95 -18.93
CA SER A 149 10.01 2.49 -19.89
C SER A 149 9.73 1.08 -20.39
N ASP A 150 10.33 0.71 -21.52
CA ASP A 150 10.17 -0.63 -22.11
C ASP A 150 10.66 -1.74 -21.17
N GLU A 151 11.79 -1.53 -20.47
CA GLU A 151 12.35 -2.49 -19.49
C GLU A 151 11.34 -2.77 -18.36
N MET A 152 10.78 -1.71 -17.77
CA MET A 152 9.83 -1.85 -16.67
C MET A 152 8.49 -2.43 -17.15
N PHE A 153 8.00 -2.02 -18.32
CA PHE A 153 6.75 -2.53 -18.88
C PHE A 153 6.83 -4.01 -19.28
N GLU A 154 7.99 -4.48 -19.74
CA GLU A 154 8.25 -5.91 -19.97
C GLU A 154 8.13 -6.71 -18.68
N PHE A 155 8.73 -6.25 -17.57
CA PHE A 155 8.55 -6.87 -16.25
C PHE A 155 7.08 -6.94 -15.83
N TYR A 156 6.32 -5.85 -15.93
CA TYR A 156 4.90 -5.87 -15.57
C TYR A 156 4.11 -6.86 -16.43
N THR A 157 4.45 -6.96 -17.72
CA THR A 157 3.81 -7.90 -18.65
C THR A 157 4.12 -9.34 -18.26
N HIS A 158 5.36 -9.65 -17.88
CA HIS A 158 5.71 -10.97 -17.37
C HIS A 158 4.92 -11.35 -16.13
N ILE A 159 4.75 -10.44 -15.16
CA ILE A 159 3.93 -10.72 -13.96
C ILE A 159 2.45 -10.87 -14.31
N MET A 160 1.90 -9.99 -15.13
CA MET A 160 0.46 -9.98 -15.41
C MET A 160 0.01 -11.05 -16.39
N VAL A 161 0.90 -11.56 -17.24
CA VAL A 161 0.57 -12.51 -18.30
C VAL A 161 1.29 -13.83 -18.10
N ASP A 162 2.63 -13.85 -18.19
CA ASP A 162 3.37 -15.10 -18.21
C ASP A 162 3.32 -15.84 -16.86
N PHE A 163 3.51 -15.10 -15.76
CA PHE A 163 3.42 -15.62 -14.42
C PHE A 163 2.02 -16.16 -14.10
N VAL A 164 0.96 -15.37 -14.37
CA VAL A 164 -0.43 -15.83 -14.18
C VAL A 164 -0.67 -17.12 -14.97
N ASN A 165 -0.30 -17.17 -16.26
CA ASN A 165 -0.50 -18.37 -17.08
C ASN A 165 0.28 -19.61 -16.60
N ILE A 166 1.42 -19.43 -15.91
CA ILE A 166 2.21 -20.56 -15.38
C ILE A 166 1.54 -21.15 -14.13
N TYR A 167 0.96 -20.29 -13.29
CA TYR A 167 0.45 -20.66 -11.97
C TYR A 167 -1.08 -20.79 -11.89
N ASP A 168 -1.82 -20.43 -12.93
CA ASP A 168 -3.27 -20.68 -13.09
C ASP A 168 -3.48 -22.04 -13.78
N THR A 169 -3.46 -23.13 -13.00
CA THR A 169 -3.58 -24.49 -13.54
C THR A 169 -5.01 -24.97 -13.72
N ASP A 170 -5.97 -24.37 -12.99
CA ASP A 170 -7.40 -24.65 -13.14
C ASP A 170 -8.12 -23.76 -14.19
N GLY A 171 -7.45 -22.70 -14.64
CA GLY A 171 -7.90 -21.82 -15.72
C GLY A 171 -8.91 -20.75 -15.29
N ASN A 172 -9.00 -20.46 -13.99
CA ASN A 172 -9.89 -19.44 -13.43
C ASN A 172 -9.29 -18.01 -13.47
N GLY A 173 -8.01 -17.88 -13.83
CA GLY A 173 -7.28 -16.61 -13.93
C GLY A 173 -6.58 -16.17 -12.65
N ILE A 174 -6.56 -16.99 -11.60
CA ILE A 174 -5.92 -16.73 -10.31
C ILE A 174 -4.71 -17.66 -10.19
N PRO A 175 -3.49 -17.14 -9.95
CA PRO A 175 -2.34 -17.99 -9.73
C PRO A 175 -2.40 -18.70 -8.38
N GLU A 176 -1.96 -19.94 -8.38
CA GLU A 176 -2.11 -20.88 -7.27
C GLU A 176 -0.80 -21.07 -6.51
N GLY A 177 -0.92 -21.24 -5.20
CA GLY A 177 0.16 -21.72 -4.34
C GLY A 177 0.49 -23.17 -4.66
N VAL A 178 1.79 -23.49 -4.65
CA VAL A 178 2.29 -24.84 -4.95
C VAL A 178 2.96 -25.51 -3.74
N GLY A 179 3.12 -24.77 -2.64
CA GLY A 179 3.74 -25.29 -1.42
C GLY A 179 3.94 -24.20 -0.38
N ASP A 180 4.99 -24.35 0.43
CA ASP A 180 5.37 -23.35 1.42
C ASP A 180 6.09 -22.15 0.77
N MET A 181 6.63 -21.27 1.61
CA MET A 181 7.29 -20.04 1.18
C MET A 181 8.49 -20.28 0.25
N GLU A 182 9.21 -21.40 0.33
CA GLU A 182 10.34 -21.70 -0.57
C GLU A 182 9.88 -22.30 -1.91
N ASP A 183 8.66 -22.86 -1.96
CA ASP A 183 8.09 -23.51 -3.14
C ASP A 183 7.23 -22.57 -3.99
N GLY A 184 6.53 -21.62 -3.35
CA GLY A 184 5.64 -20.66 -4.01
C GLY A 184 4.31 -20.60 -3.27
N TYR A 185 4.21 -19.63 -2.36
CA TYR A 185 3.10 -19.55 -1.41
C TYR A 185 2.04 -18.55 -1.85
N ALA A 186 0.77 -18.91 -1.64
CA ALA A 186 -0.39 -18.14 -2.11
C ALA A 186 -0.67 -16.87 -1.30
N THR A 187 -0.09 -16.71 -0.11
CA THR A 187 -0.45 -15.64 0.83
C THR A 187 0.80 -14.99 1.45
N TYR A 188 0.62 -13.78 1.99
CA TYR A 188 1.59 -13.16 2.89
C TYR A 188 1.56 -13.68 4.33
N ASP A 189 0.53 -14.43 4.72
CA ASP A 189 0.47 -15.01 6.05
C ASP A 189 1.47 -16.16 6.21
N GLU A 190 2.72 -15.81 6.52
CA GLU A 190 3.83 -16.72 6.79
C GLU A 190 3.58 -17.68 7.96
N ARG A 191 2.62 -17.36 8.84
CA ARG A 191 2.41 -18.07 10.11
C ARG A 191 1.26 -19.06 10.03
N ILE A 192 0.38 -18.89 9.04
CA ILE A 192 -0.89 -19.60 8.85
C ILE A 192 -1.81 -19.37 10.06
N ASP A 193 -3.11 -19.27 9.82
CA ASP A 193 -4.07 -19.14 10.90
C ASP A 193 -3.90 -20.28 11.92
N ALA A 194 -3.47 -19.93 13.14
CA ALA A 194 -3.20 -20.87 14.23
C ALA A 194 -4.44 -21.67 14.68
N ARG A 195 -5.64 -21.34 14.19
CA ARG A 195 -6.87 -22.14 14.39
C ARG A 195 -7.02 -23.27 13.37
N LEU A 196 -6.26 -23.25 12.28
CA LEU A 196 -6.27 -24.31 11.27
C LEU A 196 -5.31 -25.46 11.67
N PRO A 197 -5.48 -26.66 11.09
CA PRO A 197 -4.53 -27.74 11.28
C PRO A 197 -3.09 -27.31 10.96
N GLN A 198 -2.12 -27.73 11.78
CA GLN A 198 -0.70 -27.42 11.55
C GLN A 198 -0.28 -27.89 10.16
N GLY A 199 0.35 -26.99 9.39
CA GLY A 199 0.81 -27.27 8.03
C GLY A 199 -0.27 -27.09 6.96
N THR A 200 -1.39 -26.43 7.27
CA THR A 200 -2.36 -26.02 6.24
C THR A 200 -1.71 -25.03 5.30
N LEU A 201 -1.75 -25.32 4.00
CA LEU A 201 -1.29 -24.43 2.94
C LEU A 201 -2.49 -24.08 2.05
N TYR A 202 -2.38 -22.98 1.33
CA TYR A 202 -3.47 -22.49 0.49
C TYR A 202 -3.17 -22.72 -0.99
N PHE A 203 -4.17 -23.25 -1.69
CA PHE A 203 -4.21 -23.28 -3.15
C PHE A 203 -4.37 -21.86 -3.69
N GLU A 204 -5.30 -21.10 -3.13
CA GLU A 204 -5.53 -19.70 -3.46
C GLU A 204 -5.85 -18.93 -2.18
N ALA A 205 -5.49 -17.66 -2.16
CA ALA A 205 -5.70 -16.79 -1.00
C ALA A 205 -6.24 -15.41 -1.43
N GLY A 206 -7.10 -14.87 -0.59
CA GLY A 206 -7.85 -13.65 -0.92
C GLY A 206 -6.97 -12.40 -0.93
N ASP A 207 -5.90 -12.38 -0.14
CA ASP A 207 -4.88 -11.34 -0.19
C ASP A 207 -4.16 -11.31 -1.54
N ALA A 208 -3.76 -12.46 -2.09
CA ALA A 208 -3.20 -12.54 -3.44
C ALA A 208 -4.19 -12.08 -4.51
N ILE A 209 -5.46 -12.48 -4.42
CA ILE A 209 -6.49 -12.02 -5.37
C ILE A 209 -6.71 -10.50 -5.25
N GLY A 210 -6.67 -9.96 -4.03
CA GLY A 210 -6.70 -8.53 -3.78
C GLY A 210 -5.54 -7.79 -4.45
N CYS A 211 -4.32 -8.26 -4.23
CA CYS A 211 -3.12 -7.69 -4.87
C CYS A 211 -3.19 -7.81 -6.40
N GLN A 212 -3.62 -8.96 -6.93
CA GLN A 212 -3.80 -9.16 -8.37
C GLN A 212 -4.81 -8.18 -8.96
N TYR A 213 -5.94 -7.94 -8.29
CA TYR A 213 -6.93 -6.96 -8.71
C TYR A 213 -6.32 -5.55 -8.85
N GLN A 214 -5.55 -5.10 -7.85
CA GLN A 214 -4.86 -3.81 -7.94
C GLN A 214 -3.77 -3.78 -9.02
N ALA A 215 -3.05 -4.88 -9.22
CA ALA A 215 -2.07 -5.00 -10.29
C ALA A 215 -2.71 -4.97 -11.68
N MET A 216 -3.92 -5.53 -11.87
CA MET A 216 -4.67 -5.41 -13.12
C MET A 216 -5.06 -3.94 -13.41
N LEU A 217 -5.52 -3.20 -12.40
CA LEU A 217 -5.81 -1.77 -12.54
C LEU A 217 -4.56 -0.95 -12.85
N ALA A 218 -3.44 -1.27 -12.19
CA ALA A 218 -2.14 -0.65 -12.43
C ALA A 218 -1.63 -0.93 -13.85
N TYR A 219 -1.73 -2.17 -14.32
CA TYR A 219 -1.33 -2.55 -15.67
C TYR A 219 -2.17 -1.87 -16.75
N ALA A 220 -3.50 -1.77 -16.54
CA ALA A 220 -4.36 -0.95 -17.38
C ALA A 220 -3.86 0.51 -17.41
N GLY A 221 -3.56 1.07 -16.23
CA GLY A 221 -2.99 2.41 -16.08
C GLY A 221 -1.69 2.62 -16.87
N PHE A 222 -0.77 1.66 -16.83
CA PHE A 222 0.44 1.68 -17.65
C PHE A 222 0.15 1.62 -19.15
N CYS A 223 -0.80 0.79 -19.59
CA CYS A 223 -1.23 0.75 -20.99
C CYS A 223 -1.75 2.12 -21.45
N LYS A 224 -2.61 2.77 -20.63
CA LYS A 224 -3.10 4.12 -20.89
C LYS A 224 -1.95 5.14 -20.96
N ALA A 225 -1.01 5.10 -20.01
CA ALA A 225 0.13 6.00 -19.97
C ALA A 225 1.04 5.86 -21.21
N ARG A 226 1.14 4.64 -21.77
CA ARG A 226 1.87 4.34 -23.01
C ARG A 226 1.03 4.54 -24.29
N GLY A 227 -0.21 5.02 -24.15
CA GLY A 227 -1.10 5.33 -25.27
C GLY A 227 -1.88 4.15 -25.86
N ASP A 228 -1.82 2.96 -25.25
CA ASP A 228 -2.60 1.79 -25.68
C ASP A 228 -3.97 1.76 -24.98
N MET A 229 -4.92 2.47 -25.57
CA MET A 229 -6.29 2.57 -25.05
C MET A 229 -7.10 1.28 -25.20
N ASN A 230 -6.72 0.39 -26.13
CA ASN A 230 -7.40 -0.89 -26.31
C ASN A 230 -7.02 -1.85 -25.17
N ALA A 231 -5.71 -1.97 -24.90
CA ALA A 231 -5.23 -2.76 -23.77
C ALA A 231 -5.71 -2.18 -22.43
N TYR A 232 -5.76 -0.85 -22.28
CA TYR A 232 -6.36 -0.20 -21.11
C TYR A 232 -7.79 -0.70 -20.86
N ALA A 233 -8.65 -0.64 -21.88
CA ALA A 233 -10.04 -1.09 -21.74
C ALA A 233 -10.14 -2.58 -21.41
N GLU A 234 -9.36 -3.43 -22.08
CA GLU A 234 -9.34 -4.88 -21.84
C GLU A 234 -8.95 -5.21 -20.39
N TRP A 235 -7.92 -4.56 -19.86
CA TRP A 235 -7.47 -4.82 -18.49
C TRP A 235 -8.39 -4.23 -17.43
N CYS A 236 -9.07 -3.12 -17.71
CA CYS A 236 -10.17 -2.66 -16.86
C CYS A 236 -11.31 -3.67 -16.81
N ASP A 237 -11.69 -4.27 -17.94
CA ASP A 237 -12.74 -5.30 -17.99
C ASP A 237 -12.32 -6.57 -17.23
N LYS A 238 -11.05 -6.99 -17.34
CA LYS A 238 -10.48 -8.11 -16.55
C LYS A 238 -10.50 -7.83 -15.05
N ALA A 239 -10.08 -6.64 -14.61
CA ALA A 239 -10.13 -6.26 -13.20
C ALA A 239 -11.57 -6.26 -12.66
N ALA A 240 -12.51 -5.71 -13.42
CA ALA A 240 -13.92 -5.72 -13.06
C ALA A 240 -14.51 -7.14 -12.98
N ALA A 241 -14.11 -8.02 -13.91
CA ALA A 241 -14.51 -9.43 -13.91
C ALA A 241 -13.94 -10.18 -12.69
N LEU A 242 -12.66 -9.98 -12.35
CA LEU A 242 -12.04 -10.59 -11.17
C LEU A 242 -12.72 -10.12 -9.89
N LYS A 243 -12.96 -8.81 -9.74
CA LYS A 243 -13.67 -8.26 -8.58
C LYS A 243 -15.07 -8.86 -8.44
N LYS A 244 -15.80 -8.98 -9.55
CA LYS A 244 -17.13 -9.59 -9.57
C LYS A 244 -17.07 -11.06 -9.15
N TYR A 245 -16.18 -11.85 -9.78
CA TYR A 245 -15.98 -13.26 -9.46
C TYR A 245 -15.61 -13.47 -7.99
N PHE A 246 -14.71 -12.62 -7.47
CA PHE A 246 -14.33 -12.63 -6.06
C PHE A 246 -15.56 -12.48 -5.16
N ASN A 247 -16.40 -11.47 -5.39
CA ASN A 247 -17.53 -11.16 -4.50
C ASN A 247 -18.73 -12.10 -4.66
N GLU A 248 -18.98 -12.62 -5.87
CA GLU A 248 -20.17 -13.42 -6.19
C GLU A 248 -19.95 -14.93 -6.12
N GLU A 249 -18.70 -15.40 -6.26
CA GLU A 249 -18.40 -16.83 -6.41
C GLU A 249 -17.24 -17.29 -5.52
N TRP A 250 -16.02 -16.75 -5.73
CA TRP A 250 -14.82 -17.25 -5.04
C TRP A 250 -14.91 -17.11 -3.53
N SER A 251 -15.27 -15.92 -3.04
CA SER A 251 -15.32 -15.65 -1.59
C SER A 251 -16.58 -16.17 -0.90
N VAL A 252 -17.52 -16.75 -1.65
CA VAL A 252 -18.82 -17.18 -1.12
C VAL A 252 -18.69 -18.59 -0.53
N ILE A 253 -19.11 -18.74 0.75
CA ILE A 253 -19.17 -20.04 1.42
C ILE A 253 -20.48 -20.74 1.07
N ASP A 254 -20.40 -22.03 0.75
CA ASP A 254 -21.58 -22.83 0.42
C ASP A 254 -22.59 -22.84 1.57
N GLY A 255 -23.82 -22.42 1.26
CA GLY A 255 -24.90 -22.31 2.24
C GLY A 255 -24.87 -21.04 3.11
N ASP A 256 -23.89 -20.15 2.93
CA ASP A 256 -23.77 -18.88 3.68
C ASP A 256 -23.40 -17.70 2.76
N LYS A 257 -24.30 -17.37 1.83
CA LYS A 257 -24.11 -16.30 0.84
C LYS A 257 -24.00 -14.90 1.45
N ASP A 258 -24.62 -14.69 2.61
CA ASP A 258 -24.62 -13.42 3.34
C ASP A 258 -23.56 -13.39 4.46
N GLY A 259 -22.76 -14.47 4.56
CA GLY A 259 -21.68 -14.63 5.51
C GLY A 259 -20.47 -13.75 5.21
N VAL A 260 -19.42 -13.90 6.01
CA VAL A 260 -18.14 -13.22 5.77
C VAL A 260 -17.45 -13.76 4.51
N TYR A 261 -16.43 -13.04 4.03
CA TYR A 261 -15.63 -13.51 2.91
C TYR A 261 -14.84 -14.77 3.31
N ALA A 262 -14.81 -15.76 2.42
CA ALA A 262 -13.73 -16.73 2.44
C ALA A 262 -12.40 -15.99 2.23
N HIS A 263 -11.37 -16.39 2.97
CA HIS A 263 -10.03 -15.81 2.84
C HIS A 263 -9.05 -16.75 2.13
N ALA A 264 -9.34 -18.05 2.02
CA ALA A 264 -8.47 -19.00 1.32
C ALA A 264 -9.19 -20.27 0.87
N ILE A 265 -8.55 -21.00 -0.05
CA ILE A 265 -8.88 -22.36 -0.48
C ILE A 265 -7.73 -23.29 -0.09
N ASP A 266 -8.04 -24.47 0.42
CA ASP A 266 -7.05 -25.47 0.87
C ASP A 266 -6.21 -26.06 -0.28
N LEU A 267 -4.89 -26.19 -0.08
CA LEU A 267 -3.96 -26.75 -1.07
C LEU A 267 -4.20 -28.23 -1.38
N CYS A 268 -4.70 -29.02 -0.43
CA CYS A 268 -4.94 -30.46 -0.61
C CYS A 268 -6.37 -30.77 -1.05
N ASP A 269 -7.31 -29.88 -0.72
CA ASP A 269 -8.72 -29.95 -1.12
C ASP A 269 -9.14 -28.61 -1.75
N HIS A 270 -8.95 -28.50 -3.07
CA HIS A 270 -9.17 -27.27 -3.85
C HIS A 270 -10.65 -26.80 -3.86
N THR A 271 -11.53 -27.44 -3.08
CA THR A 271 -12.93 -27.02 -2.89
C THR A 271 -13.20 -26.49 -1.49
N LYS A 272 -12.32 -26.77 -0.53
CA LYS A 272 -12.50 -26.41 0.87
C LYS A 272 -12.09 -24.96 1.11
N LYS A 273 -13.08 -24.12 1.37
CA LYS A 273 -12.90 -22.70 1.70
C LYS A 273 -12.72 -22.48 3.19
N TYR A 274 -11.81 -21.57 3.54
CA TYR A 274 -11.60 -21.05 4.90
C TYR A 274 -12.18 -19.65 5.02
N SER A 275 -12.78 -19.33 6.17
CA SER A 275 -13.41 -18.04 6.44
C SER A 275 -13.17 -17.60 7.88
N GLY A 276 -13.54 -16.35 8.18
CA GLY A 276 -13.22 -15.71 9.46
C GLY A 276 -11.97 -14.83 9.35
N PHE A 277 -11.52 -14.31 10.48
CA PHE A 277 -10.30 -13.50 10.56
C PHE A 277 -9.09 -14.40 10.33
N ALA A 278 -8.06 -13.95 9.63
CA ALA A 278 -6.80 -14.66 9.36
C ALA A 278 -5.75 -13.63 8.93
N VAL A 279 -5.43 -12.69 9.82
CA VAL A 279 -4.33 -11.71 9.70
C VAL A 279 -4.22 -11.10 8.28
N GLU A 280 -3.07 -11.13 7.62
CA GLU A 280 -2.82 -10.62 6.26
C GLU A 280 -3.84 -11.14 5.24
N THR A 281 -4.11 -12.45 5.24
CA THR A 281 -5.08 -13.10 4.35
C THR A 281 -6.48 -12.49 4.43
N SER A 282 -6.84 -11.94 5.60
CA SER A 282 -8.10 -11.23 5.81
C SER A 282 -8.03 -9.73 5.53
N VAL A 283 -6.94 -9.09 5.97
CA VAL A 283 -6.82 -7.63 5.96
C VAL A 283 -6.58 -7.09 4.56
N LEU A 284 -5.79 -7.79 3.75
CA LEU A 284 -5.42 -7.31 2.43
C LEU A 284 -6.59 -7.32 1.44
N MET A 285 -7.59 -8.18 1.61
CA MET A 285 -8.77 -8.21 0.73
C MET A 285 -9.49 -6.84 0.66
N PRO A 286 -9.99 -6.28 1.78
CA PRO A 286 -10.59 -4.96 1.76
C PRO A 286 -9.58 -3.83 1.59
N LEU A 287 -8.31 -3.99 2.02
CA LEU A 287 -7.26 -2.97 1.82
C LEU A 287 -6.99 -2.77 0.33
N LYS A 288 -6.95 -3.85 -0.44
CA LYS A 288 -6.79 -3.86 -1.89
C LYS A 288 -8.10 -3.62 -2.64
N LEU A 289 -9.18 -3.30 -1.93
CA LEU A 289 -10.47 -2.89 -2.51
C LEU A 289 -11.08 -3.93 -3.45
N VAL A 290 -10.73 -5.21 -3.30
CA VAL A 290 -11.38 -6.28 -4.09
C VAL A 290 -12.76 -6.62 -3.52
N THR A 291 -12.97 -6.41 -2.21
CA THR A 291 -14.29 -6.55 -1.59
C THR A 291 -15.23 -5.41 -2.03
N GLU A 292 -16.51 -5.71 -2.20
CA GLU A 292 -17.50 -4.68 -2.51
C GLU A 292 -17.91 -3.91 -1.24
N PRO A 293 -17.85 -2.56 -1.24
CA PRO A 293 -18.40 -1.77 -0.16
C PRO A 293 -19.89 -2.05 0.09
N GLY A 294 -20.27 -2.12 1.36
CA GLY A 294 -21.63 -2.41 1.78
C GLY A 294 -21.69 -3.34 2.99
N PRO A 295 -22.88 -3.82 3.37
CA PRO A 295 -23.09 -4.50 4.65
C PRO A 295 -22.21 -5.74 4.89
N ARG A 296 -21.87 -6.49 3.83
CA ARG A 296 -20.96 -7.65 3.94
C ARG A 296 -19.54 -7.21 4.29
N ASN A 297 -19.03 -6.18 3.60
CA ASN A 297 -17.73 -5.60 3.87
C ASN A 297 -17.68 -4.90 5.23
N ASP A 298 -18.74 -4.20 5.63
CA ASP A 298 -18.80 -3.56 6.94
C ASP A 298 -18.68 -4.56 8.09
N LYS A 299 -19.40 -5.68 8.02
CA LYS A 299 -19.26 -6.79 8.97
C LYS A 299 -17.86 -7.40 8.93
N TYR A 300 -17.24 -7.44 7.75
CA TYR A 300 -15.91 -8.00 7.60
C TYR A 300 -14.83 -7.09 8.21
N LEU A 301 -14.95 -5.78 8.04
CA LEU A 301 -14.12 -4.78 8.70
C LEU A 301 -14.27 -4.87 10.23
N ASP A 302 -15.50 -5.05 10.75
CA ASP A 302 -15.71 -5.26 12.19
C ASP A 302 -15.05 -6.55 12.69
N LEU A 303 -15.10 -7.62 11.90
CA LEU A 303 -14.44 -8.89 12.21
C LEU A 303 -12.92 -8.76 12.22
N ILE A 304 -12.33 -8.00 11.28
CA ILE A 304 -10.90 -7.71 11.26
C ILE A 304 -10.49 -6.93 12.52
N ASP A 305 -11.27 -5.91 12.90
CA ASP A 305 -10.99 -5.12 14.10
C ASP A 305 -11.03 -5.97 15.37
N ALA A 306 -12.07 -6.80 15.49
CA ALA A 306 -12.26 -7.70 16.62
C ALA A 306 -11.17 -8.79 16.67
N GLY A 307 -10.70 -9.25 15.50
CA GLY A 307 -9.67 -10.26 15.35
C GLY A 307 -8.32 -9.86 15.95
N GLN A 308 -7.93 -8.59 15.81
CA GLN A 308 -6.73 -8.08 16.48
C GLN A 308 -6.93 -7.81 17.98
N GLY A 309 -8.16 -7.63 18.43
CA GLY A 309 -8.50 -7.43 19.84
C GLY A 309 -7.70 -6.30 20.48
N THR A 310 -6.86 -6.65 21.47
CA THR A 310 -6.04 -5.69 22.22
C THR A 310 -4.62 -5.51 21.68
N GLY A 311 -4.32 -6.09 20.51
CA GLY A 311 -3.00 -6.08 19.88
C GLY A 311 -2.14 -7.30 20.21
N ILE A 312 -0.82 -7.19 20.03
CA ILE A 312 0.17 -8.27 20.16
C ILE A 312 -0.06 -9.06 21.46
N GLY A 313 -0.19 -10.38 21.31
CA GLY A 313 -0.49 -11.31 22.41
C GLY A 313 -1.99 -11.62 22.59
N PHE A 314 -2.88 -10.93 21.89
CA PHE A 314 -4.28 -11.33 21.79
C PHE A 314 -4.41 -12.64 20.97
N PRO A 315 -5.22 -13.62 21.40
CA PRO A 315 -5.32 -14.90 20.69
C PRO A 315 -5.78 -14.73 19.22
N GLY A 316 -4.96 -15.21 18.28
CA GLY A 316 -5.22 -15.13 16.85
C GLY A 316 -4.85 -13.81 16.18
N ALA A 317 -4.39 -12.81 16.95
CA ALA A 317 -3.89 -11.55 16.41
C ALA A 317 -2.48 -11.68 15.82
N SER A 318 -2.09 -10.71 14.99
CA SER A 318 -0.70 -10.58 14.54
C SER A 318 0.24 -10.48 15.75
N ASN A 319 1.32 -11.25 15.72
CA ASN A 319 2.29 -11.36 16.82
C ASN A 319 3.49 -10.40 16.66
N ASN A 320 3.65 -9.80 15.48
CA ASN A 320 4.67 -8.81 15.17
C ASN A 320 4.02 -7.42 15.01
N ILE A 321 4.84 -6.36 15.01
CA ILE A 321 4.33 -5.00 14.85
C ILE A 321 4.07 -4.66 13.38
N GLU A 322 4.81 -5.28 12.45
CA GLU A 322 4.61 -5.16 11.00
C GLU A 322 3.16 -5.46 10.62
N GLY A 323 2.58 -6.54 11.13
CA GLY A 323 1.20 -6.90 10.83
C GLY A 323 0.19 -5.79 11.19
N TYR A 324 0.51 -4.86 12.09
CA TYR A 324 -0.40 -3.76 12.46
C TYR A 324 -0.37 -2.57 11.50
N THR A 325 0.62 -2.46 10.62
CA THR A 325 0.75 -1.31 9.71
C THR A 325 -0.37 -1.24 8.69
N TYR A 326 -0.99 -2.36 8.32
CA TYR A 326 -2.12 -2.37 7.39
C TYR A 326 -3.39 -1.67 7.91
N TYR A 327 -3.59 -1.65 9.23
CA TYR A 327 -4.88 -1.32 9.84
C TYR A 327 -5.25 0.17 9.71
N PRO A 328 -4.35 1.13 9.99
CA PRO A 328 -4.66 2.54 9.76
C PRO A 328 -5.03 2.83 8.31
N GLU A 329 -4.26 2.35 7.33
CA GLU A 329 -4.55 2.53 5.90
C GLU A 329 -5.93 1.94 5.55
N LEU A 330 -6.17 0.68 5.93
CA LEU A 330 -7.44 0.00 5.70
C LEU A 330 -8.63 0.84 6.20
N TYR A 331 -8.62 1.26 7.45
CA TYR A 331 -9.77 1.95 8.02
C TYR A 331 -9.93 3.38 7.50
N PHE A 332 -8.84 4.06 7.13
CA PHE A 332 -8.96 5.35 6.44
C PHE A 332 -9.59 5.20 5.05
N LEU A 333 -9.30 4.13 4.30
CA LEU A 333 -9.92 3.89 2.98
C LEU A 333 -11.45 3.82 3.03
N TYR A 334 -12.02 3.36 4.15
CA TYR A 334 -13.47 3.22 4.37
C TYR A 334 -14.06 4.31 5.28
N ASP A 335 -13.35 5.42 5.52
CA ASP A 335 -13.78 6.52 6.39
C ASP A 335 -14.13 6.09 7.83
N ARG A 336 -13.53 5.00 8.31
CA ARG A 336 -13.66 4.50 9.69
C ARG A 336 -12.59 5.15 10.58
N ILE A 337 -12.68 6.47 10.69
CA ILE A 337 -11.66 7.36 11.25
C ILE A 337 -11.23 6.95 12.67
N ASP A 338 -12.18 6.66 13.55
CA ASP A 338 -11.89 6.29 14.94
C ASP A 338 -11.09 4.98 15.04
N THR A 339 -11.44 4.00 14.21
CA THR A 339 -10.74 2.71 14.16
C THR A 339 -9.34 2.85 13.56
N ALA A 340 -9.20 3.64 12.48
CA ALA A 340 -7.90 3.96 11.90
C ALA A 340 -6.98 4.61 12.92
N TRP A 341 -7.51 5.61 13.63
CA TRP A 341 -6.77 6.36 14.64
C TRP A 341 -6.43 5.53 15.88
N LYS A 342 -7.32 4.63 16.30
CA LYS A 342 -7.06 3.65 17.35
C LYS A 342 -5.79 2.83 17.04
N TRP A 343 -5.72 2.24 15.83
CA TRP A 343 -4.58 1.42 15.44
C TRP A 343 -3.31 2.23 15.19
N MET A 344 -3.43 3.45 14.66
CA MET A 344 -2.30 4.35 14.54
C MET A 344 -1.71 4.68 15.92
N LYS A 345 -2.55 5.02 16.91
CA LYS A 345 -2.10 5.21 18.31
C LYS A 345 -1.49 3.94 18.91
N TYR A 346 -2.04 2.77 18.61
CA TYR A 346 -1.46 1.49 19.05
C TYR A 346 -0.02 1.32 18.56
N ILE A 347 0.23 1.49 17.26
CA ILE A 347 1.58 1.41 16.68
C ILE A 347 2.52 2.42 17.35
N LEU A 348 2.06 3.66 17.48
CA LEU A 348 2.87 4.73 18.09
C LEU A 348 3.23 4.41 19.54
N ASN A 349 2.28 3.92 20.33
CA ASN A 349 2.50 3.65 21.75
C ASN A 349 3.31 2.38 22.00
N THR A 350 3.37 1.45 21.04
CA THR A 350 4.10 0.18 21.16
C THR A 350 5.47 0.21 20.49
N ARG A 351 5.82 1.27 19.75
CA ARG A 351 7.10 1.40 19.02
C ARG A 351 8.35 1.28 19.91
N HIS A 352 8.25 1.59 21.20
CA HIS A 352 9.37 1.51 22.14
C HIS A 352 9.51 0.13 22.80
N LEU A 353 8.49 -0.73 22.67
CA LEU A 353 8.50 -2.08 23.23
C LEU A 353 9.44 -3.00 22.43
N PRO A 354 9.94 -4.09 23.03
CA PRO A 354 10.79 -5.05 22.33
C PRO A 354 10.08 -5.65 21.11
N HIS A 355 10.82 -5.73 20.02
CA HIS A 355 10.45 -6.47 18.83
C HIS A 355 10.65 -7.97 19.05
N GLU A 356 9.82 -8.80 18.40
CA GLU A 356 9.86 -10.27 18.55
C GLU A 356 11.23 -10.86 18.18
N SER A 357 11.88 -10.34 17.13
CA SER A 357 13.30 -10.54 16.86
C SER A 357 14.15 -9.65 17.77
N PRO A 358 14.90 -10.19 18.76
CA PRO A 358 15.68 -9.38 19.69
C PRO A 358 16.78 -8.56 19.01
N ARG A 359 17.24 -9.01 17.83
CA ARG A 359 18.25 -8.31 17.02
C ARG A 359 17.73 -6.97 16.49
N GLN A 360 16.41 -6.82 16.33
CA GLN A 360 15.77 -5.55 15.96
C GLN A 360 15.74 -4.54 17.12
N GLY A 361 15.81 -4.98 18.38
CA GLY A 361 15.63 -4.09 19.53
C GLY A 361 14.17 -3.65 19.64
N PRO A 362 13.86 -2.34 19.80
CA PRO A 362 12.47 -1.87 19.80
C PRO A 362 11.70 -2.07 18.49
N ASN A 363 10.37 -2.19 18.57
CA ASN A 363 9.45 -2.26 17.44
C ASN A 363 9.66 -1.15 16.39
N GLY A 364 9.90 0.08 16.82
CA GLY A 364 10.16 1.23 15.95
C GLY A 364 11.51 1.17 15.21
N ASN A 365 12.30 0.11 15.39
CA ASN A 365 13.47 -0.19 14.57
C ASN A 365 13.16 -1.14 13.41
N TYR A 366 11.91 -1.59 13.26
CA TYR A 366 11.48 -2.16 12.00
C TYR A 366 11.20 -1.00 11.01
N PRO A 367 11.90 -0.91 9.87
CA PRO A 367 11.90 0.29 9.02
C PRO A 367 10.51 0.74 8.59
N GLU A 368 9.67 -0.23 8.21
CA GLU A 368 8.30 -0.04 7.73
C GLU A 368 7.48 0.85 8.68
N ILE A 369 7.65 0.73 10.00
CA ILE A 369 6.90 1.52 10.99
C ILE A 369 7.09 3.02 10.77
N SER A 370 8.32 3.45 10.51
CA SER A 370 8.59 4.88 10.30
C SER A 370 8.05 5.38 8.97
N PHE A 371 8.13 4.58 7.90
CA PHE A 371 7.57 4.94 6.60
C PHE A 371 6.03 5.01 6.66
N ASN A 372 5.39 4.02 7.28
CA ASN A 372 3.94 3.97 7.40
C ASN A 372 3.36 5.06 8.30
N VAL A 373 4.06 5.53 9.34
CA VAL A 373 3.59 6.71 10.10
C VAL A 373 3.47 7.95 9.20
N VAL A 374 4.42 8.15 8.29
CA VAL A 374 4.35 9.25 7.31
C VAL A 374 3.22 9.01 6.31
N ALA A 375 3.16 7.83 5.70
CA ALA A 375 2.13 7.48 4.71
C ALA A 375 0.71 7.57 5.28
N HIS A 376 0.46 6.97 6.45
CA HIS A 376 -0.84 7.03 7.13
C HIS A 376 -1.25 8.46 7.50
N THR A 377 -0.30 9.33 7.82
CA THR A 377 -0.62 10.73 8.11
C THR A 377 -1.04 11.45 6.83
N VAL A 378 -0.28 11.31 5.74
CA VAL A 378 -0.51 12.12 4.53
C VAL A 378 -1.56 11.50 3.60
N GLN A 379 -1.44 10.22 3.24
CA GLN A 379 -2.42 9.55 2.36
C GLN A 379 -3.66 9.07 3.10
N GLY A 380 -3.50 8.55 4.32
CA GLY A 380 -4.61 8.04 5.12
C GLY A 380 -5.45 9.18 5.71
N MET A 381 -4.87 9.89 6.67
CA MET A 381 -5.55 10.87 7.52
C MET A 381 -5.84 12.19 6.79
N MET A 382 -4.87 12.75 6.05
CA MET A 382 -5.12 13.95 5.23
C MET A 382 -5.81 13.60 3.89
N GLY A 383 -5.83 12.32 3.49
CA GLY A 383 -6.49 11.88 2.26
C GLY A 383 -5.86 12.45 0.99
N VAL A 384 -4.56 12.72 0.99
CA VAL A 384 -3.86 13.29 -0.17
C VAL A 384 -3.58 12.18 -1.18
N ASP A 385 -4.03 12.37 -2.41
CA ASP A 385 -3.68 11.53 -3.55
C ASP A 385 -3.38 12.36 -4.78
N VAL A 386 -2.52 11.86 -5.67
CA VAL A 386 -1.96 12.65 -6.79
C VAL A 386 -1.86 11.83 -8.07
N ASN A 387 -2.00 12.54 -9.18
CA ASN A 387 -1.66 12.08 -10.52
C ASN A 387 -0.87 13.20 -11.19
N VAL A 388 0.44 13.21 -10.92
CA VAL A 388 1.40 14.19 -11.43
C VAL A 388 1.43 14.23 -12.96
N PRO A 389 1.44 13.10 -13.69
CA PRO A 389 1.37 13.14 -15.16
C PRO A 389 0.18 13.92 -15.72
N GLU A 390 -0.97 13.88 -15.04
CA GLU A 390 -2.17 14.64 -15.44
C GLU A 390 -2.32 16.00 -14.72
N GLY A 391 -1.35 16.40 -13.88
CA GLY A 391 -1.39 17.66 -13.13
C GLY A 391 -2.52 17.72 -12.09
N LYS A 392 -2.90 16.57 -11.52
CA LYS A 392 -4.05 16.42 -10.62
C LYS A 392 -3.66 16.09 -9.19
N ILE A 393 -4.40 16.64 -8.26
CA ILE A 393 -4.35 16.31 -6.84
C ILE A 393 -5.76 16.20 -6.27
N SER A 394 -5.96 15.32 -5.31
CA SER A 394 -7.17 15.26 -4.51
C SER A 394 -6.87 15.23 -3.02
N THR A 395 -7.81 15.72 -2.24
CA THR A 395 -7.76 15.67 -0.78
C THR A 395 -9.09 15.22 -0.21
N PHE A 396 -9.07 14.36 0.80
CA PHE A 396 -10.25 13.96 1.56
C PHE A 396 -9.89 13.92 3.06
N SER A 397 -10.20 15.00 3.79
CA SER A 397 -9.81 15.11 5.21
C SER A 397 -10.53 14.06 6.06
N ARG A 398 -9.74 13.21 6.72
CA ARG A 398 -10.17 12.18 7.67
C ARG A 398 -9.55 12.41 9.05
N LEU A 399 -9.41 13.69 9.43
CA LEU A 399 -8.88 14.05 10.75
C LEU A 399 -9.77 13.47 11.87
N PRO A 400 -9.20 12.74 12.84
CA PRO A 400 -9.90 12.37 14.06
C PRO A 400 -10.37 13.60 14.82
N ASP A 401 -11.45 13.49 15.58
CA ASP A 401 -12.03 14.66 16.28
C ASP A 401 -11.05 15.35 17.24
N GLU A 402 -10.05 14.65 17.78
CA GLU A 402 -9.01 15.22 18.65
C GLU A 402 -7.86 15.92 17.90
N VAL A 403 -7.87 15.92 16.56
CA VAL A 403 -6.91 16.63 15.71
C VAL A 403 -7.67 17.76 15.02
N LYS A 404 -7.53 19.00 15.52
CA LYS A 404 -8.30 20.14 14.98
C LYS A 404 -7.71 20.67 13.68
N TYR A 405 -6.39 20.60 13.51
CA TYR A 405 -5.78 20.94 12.23
C TYR A 405 -4.52 20.13 11.94
N VAL A 406 -4.23 20.01 10.65
CA VAL A 406 -2.95 19.51 10.14
C VAL A 406 -2.52 20.38 8.97
N ILE A 407 -1.23 20.68 8.89
CA ILE A 407 -0.59 21.40 7.80
C ILE A 407 0.60 20.58 7.31
N LEU A 408 0.64 20.31 6.01
CA LEU A 408 1.81 19.84 5.29
C LEU A 408 2.29 20.99 4.42
N ASN A 409 3.39 21.63 4.82
CA ASN A 409 3.90 22.84 4.17
C ASN A 409 5.07 22.55 3.24
N GLU A 410 5.06 23.19 2.07
CA GLU A 410 6.19 23.24 1.14
C GLU A 410 6.67 21.86 0.67
N TYR A 411 5.73 20.94 0.45
CA TYR A 411 5.98 19.57 0.02
C TYR A 411 6.12 19.48 -1.51
N GLU A 412 7.08 18.69 -1.98
CA GLU A 412 7.35 18.53 -3.42
C GLU A 412 6.51 17.40 -4.01
N ILE A 413 5.61 17.73 -4.92
CA ILE A 413 4.78 16.78 -5.67
C ILE A 413 5.07 16.99 -7.16
N GLY A 414 5.70 16.00 -7.79
CA GLY A 414 6.23 16.18 -9.15
C GLY A 414 7.21 17.35 -9.21
N LYS A 415 6.88 18.36 -10.05
CA LYS A 415 7.64 19.62 -10.18
C LYS A 415 7.04 20.78 -9.37
N ASN A 416 5.95 20.53 -8.63
CA ASN A 416 5.26 21.53 -7.85
C ASN A 416 5.71 21.53 -6.39
N LYS A 417 5.67 22.73 -5.78
CA LYS A 417 5.87 22.91 -4.35
C LYS A 417 4.55 23.34 -3.71
N LEU A 418 3.92 22.45 -2.95
CA LEU A 418 2.55 22.61 -2.46
C LEU A 418 2.48 22.72 -0.92
N SER A 419 1.49 23.45 -0.42
CA SER A 419 1.06 23.36 0.98
C SER A 419 -0.39 22.91 1.06
N ILE A 420 -0.67 21.92 1.90
CA ILE A 420 -2.01 21.38 2.16
C ILE A 420 -2.33 21.61 3.63
N MET A 421 -3.52 22.15 3.91
CA MET A 421 -3.99 22.30 5.29
C MET A 421 -5.44 21.81 5.41
N HIS A 422 -5.73 21.14 6.51
CA HIS A 422 -7.09 20.80 6.92
C HIS A 422 -7.40 21.44 8.26
N TYR A 423 -8.62 21.99 8.40
CA TYR A 423 -9.19 22.34 9.69
C TYR A 423 -10.43 21.46 9.93
N GLY A 424 -10.27 20.49 10.81
CA GLY A 424 -11.18 19.36 10.94
C GLY A 424 -11.44 18.69 9.59
N ARG A 425 -12.67 18.20 9.42
CA ARG A 425 -13.11 17.51 8.20
C ARG A 425 -13.83 18.40 7.20
N ASN A 426 -14.05 19.67 7.55
CA ASN A 426 -14.98 20.56 6.83
C ASN A 426 -14.31 21.68 6.05
N ILE A 427 -12.99 21.88 6.22
CA ILE A 427 -12.25 22.97 5.57
C ILE A 427 -10.90 22.45 5.11
N SER A 428 -10.57 22.72 3.85
CA SER A 428 -9.31 22.37 3.23
C SER A 428 -8.72 23.57 2.50
N TYR A 429 -7.40 23.68 2.52
CA TYR A 429 -6.63 24.67 1.79
C TYR A 429 -5.58 23.98 0.96
N LEU A 430 -5.36 24.48 -0.26
CA LEU A 430 -4.24 24.10 -1.10
C LEU A 430 -3.57 25.35 -1.63
N THR A 431 -2.28 25.48 -1.33
CA THR A 431 -1.40 26.51 -1.89
C THR A 431 -0.45 25.87 -2.88
N ASN A 432 -0.36 26.46 -4.08
CA ASN A 432 0.67 26.12 -5.06
C ASN A 432 1.73 27.20 -5.03
N HIS A 433 2.87 26.95 -4.38
CA HIS A 433 3.95 27.94 -4.24
C HIS A 433 4.81 28.05 -5.49
N ASP A 434 5.02 26.92 -6.17
CA ASP A 434 5.88 26.84 -7.36
C ASP A 434 5.48 25.68 -8.26
N GLY A 435 5.88 25.73 -9.53
CA GLY A 435 5.52 24.75 -10.57
C GLY A 435 4.34 25.17 -11.43
N GLU A 436 3.74 24.21 -12.14
CA GLU A 436 2.62 24.46 -13.07
C GLU A 436 1.27 24.59 -12.35
N ASP A 437 0.26 25.08 -13.06
CA ASP A 437 -1.11 25.07 -12.54
C ASP A 437 -1.57 23.62 -12.31
N ILE A 438 -2.23 23.37 -11.18
CA ILE A 438 -2.76 22.04 -10.83
C ILE A 438 -4.28 22.04 -10.77
N GLU A 439 -4.88 20.90 -11.09
CA GLU A 439 -6.29 20.63 -10.88
C GLU A 439 -6.47 19.93 -9.53
N TRP A 440 -7.19 20.58 -8.61
CA TRP A 440 -7.45 20.07 -7.28
C TRP A 440 -8.89 19.65 -7.11
N THR A 441 -9.11 18.39 -6.73
CA THR A 441 -10.42 17.90 -6.30
C THR A 441 -10.50 17.80 -4.77
N ALA A 442 -11.34 18.63 -4.18
CA ALA A 442 -11.55 18.66 -2.73
C ALA A 442 -12.81 17.84 -2.36
N TYR A 443 -12.61 16.70 -1.72
CA TYR A 443 -13.69 15.81 -1.25
C TYR A 443 -14.07 16.10 0.21
N PHE A 444 -15.37 16.04 0.48
CA PHE A 444 -15.95 16.14 1.82
C PHE A 444 -17.00 15.03 1.99
N ALA A 445 -17.02 14.37 3.14
CA ALA A 445 -18.01 13.35 3.45
C ALA A 445 -19.42 13.96 3.55
N GLY A 446 -20.42 13.23 3.06
CA GLY A 446 -21.82 13.61 3.08
C GLY A 446 -22.33 14.15 1.74
N ASP A 447 -23.63 14.44 1.73
CA ASP A 447 -24.42 14.93 0.59
C ASP A 447 -24.65 16.44 0.75
N HIS A 448 -23.82 17.25 0.10
CA HIS A 448 -23.77 18.70 0.21
C HIS A 448 -24.01 19.29 -1.18
N ASP A 449 -25.19 19.87 -1.43
CA ASP A 449 -25.51 20.49 -2.73
C ASP A 449 -24.52 21.61 -3.15
N VAL A 450 -23.90 22.26 -2.16
CA VAL A 450 -23.02 23.41 -2.33
C VAL A 450 -21.78 23.27 -1.45
N LEU A 451 -20.62 23.57 -2.02
CA LEU A 451 -19.37 23.82 -1.31
C LEU A 451 -18.92 25.27 -1.54
N MET A 452 -18.21 25.84 -0.58
CA MET A 452 -17.71 27.21 -0.67
C MET A 452 -16.28 27.19 -1.21
N VAL A 453 -16.03 27.81 -2.36
CA VAL A 453 -14.68 28.00 -2.94
C VAL A 453 -14.29 29.45 -2.77
N ASP A 454 -13.28 29.74 -1.94
CA ASP A 454 -12.90 31.11 -1.57
C ASP A 454 -14.11 31.99 -1.16
N ALA A 455 -14.97 31.43 -0.31
CA ALA A 455 -16.24 32.01 0.14
C ALA A 455 -17.29 32.26 -0.96
N VAL A 456 -17.13 31.69 -2.16
CA VAL A 456 -18.13 31.69 -3.23
C VAL A 456 -18.89 30.36 -3.25
N PRO A 457 -20.23 30.37 -3.11
CA PRO A 457 -21.06 29.18 -3.25
C PRO A 457 -20.87 28.53 -4.63
N THR A 458 -20.45 27.27 -4.63
CA THR A 458 -20.19 26.48 -5.84
C THR A 458 -20.99 25.19 -5.75
N LYS A 459 -21.73 24.85 -6.82
CA LYS A 459 -22.48 23.60 -6.89
C LYS A 459 -21.52 22.42 -6.75
N ALA A 460 -21.78 21.52 -5.80
CA ALA A 460 -20.98 20.32 -5.64
C ALA A 460 -21.41 19.22 -6.61
N LEU A 461 -20.48 18.32 -6.90
CA LEU A 461 -20.73 17.03 -7.51
C LEU A 461 -20.72 15.95 -6.43
N HIS A 462 -21.38 14.84 -6.71
CA HIS A 462 -21.55 13.74 -5.76
C HIS A 462 -21.01 12.44 -6.33
N THR A 463 -20.39 11.62 -5.49
CA THR A 463 -19.97 10.26 -5.83
C THR A 463 -19.92 9.40 -4.57
N LYS A 464 -19.57 8.13 -4.72
CA LYS A 464 -19.23 7.24 -3.61
C LYS A 464 -17.74 6.89 -3.67
N ILE A 465 -17.04 7.03 -2.56
CA ILE A 465 -15.66 6.53 -2.39
C ILE A 465 -15.73 5.40 -1.38
N ASN A 466 -15.47 4.17 -1.81
CA ASN A 466 -15.46 2.97 -0.96
C ASN A 466 -16.72 2.84 -0.07
N GLY A 467 -17.89 3.15 -0.63
CA GLY A 467 -19.19 3.08 0.05
C GLY A 467 -19.62 4.36 0.76
N VAL A 468 -18.71 5.33 0.93
CA VAL A 468 -18.97 6.61 1.58
C VAL A 468 -19.51 7.61 0.58
N ASP A 469 -20.68 8.19 0.84
CA ASP A 469 -21.20 9.30 0.06
C ASP A 469 -20.32 10.54 0.27
N VAL A 470 -19.85 11.13 -0.82
CA VAL A 470 -19.00 12.32 -0.78
C VAL A 470 -19.49 13.37 -1.76
N SER A 471 -19.27 14.61 -1.36
CA SER A 471 -19.47 15.80 -2.19
C SER A 471 -18.12 16.42 -2.51
N PHE A 472 -17.96 16.93 -3.73
CA PHE A 472 -16.69 17.49 -4.15
C PHE A 472 -16.83 18.62 -5.17
N VAL A 473 -15.76 19.40 -5.28
CA VAL A 473 -15.54 20.36 -6.36
C VAL A 473 -14.12 20.18 -6.90
N THR A 474 -13.96 20.43 -8.19
CA THR A 474 -12.67 20.44 -8.86
C THR A 474 -12.33 21.87 -9.28
N VAL A 475 -11.19 22.38 -8.84
CA VAL A 475 -10.76 23.77 -9.00
C VAL A 475 -9.32 23.84 -9.50
N LYS A 476 -9.00 24.88 -10.28
CA LYS A 476 -7.63 25.11 -10.76
C LYS A 476 -6.85 25.96 -9.74
N VAL A 477 -5.76 25.43 -9.18
CA VAL A 477 -4.87 26.18 -8.30
C VAL A 477 -3.64 26.65 -9.08
N LYS A 478 -3.60 27.95 -9.36
CA LYS A 478 -2.49 28.58 -10.09
C LYS A 478 -1.24 28.70 -9.23
N GLN A 479 -0.08 28.77 -9.87
CA GLN A 479 1.17 29.10 -9.20
C GLN A 479 1.05 30.42 -8.40
N ASN A 480 1.56 30.43 -7.18
CA ASN A 480 1.48 31.50 -6.17
C ASN A 480 0.08 31.81 -5.63
N TYR A 481 -0.92 30.93 -5.84
CA TYR A 481 -2.25 31.08 -5.28
C TYR A 481 -2.55 30.01 -4.22
N CYS A 482 -3.40 30.40 -3.27
CA CYS A 482 -4.03 29.51 -2.31
C CYS A 482 -5.54 29.53 -2.56
N ILE A 483 -6.16 28.35 -2.59
CA ILE A 483 -7.62 28.20 -2.64
C ILE A 483 -8.10 27.52 -1.36
N THR A 484 -9.22 28.01 -0.83
CA THR A 484 -9.96 27.38 0.26
C THR A 484 -11.21 26.70 -0.28
N VAL A 485 -11.47 25.47 0.15
CA VAL A 485 -12.76 24.81 -0.04
C VAL A 485 -13.32 24.40 1.32
N ASN A 486 -14.60 24.69 1.57
CA ASN A 486 -15.26 24.25 2.80
C ASN A 486 -16.73 23.87 2.61
N VAL A 487 -17.21 23.01 3.49
CA VAL A 487 -18.64 22.78 3.70
C VAL A 487 -19.24 24.06 4.29
N PRO A 488 -20.39 24.55 3.79
CA PRO A 488 -21.07 25.70 4.38
C PRO A 488 -21.37 25.44 5.86
N TYR A 489 -21.21 26.44 6.73
CA TYR A 489 -21.76 26.33 8.07
C TYR A 489 -23.28 26.28 7.96
N ASP A 490 -23.93 25.35 8.67
CA ASP A 490 -25.38 25.40 8.87
C ASP A 490 -25.71 26.79 9.44
N ILE A 491 -26.45 27.60 8.67
CA ILE A 491 -26.88 28.96 9.05
C ILE A 491 -28.15 28.88 9.91
#